data_AF-A0A382DE97-F1
#
_entry.id   AF-A0A382DE97-F1
#
_cell.length_a   1.000
_cell.length_b   1.000
_cell.length_c   1.000
_cell.angle_alpha   90.00
_cell.angle_beta   90.00
_cell.angle_gamma   90.00
#
_symmetry.space_group_name_H-M   'P 1'
#
loop_
_entity.id
_entity.type
_entity.pdbx_description
1 polymer ?
#
loop_
_entity_poly.entity_id
_entity_poly.type
_entity_poly.pdbx_seq_one_letter_code
_entity_poly.pdbx_strand_id
1 'polypeptide(L)'
;MPKSVDRSTTGEPMTLSFGPQHPATHGTLRVVLELDGETVLKATPHLGYLHTGFEKLGEHLDYNQYIVVTDRMNYLSPLSNNFGYALAVEKLFGMELPKRGQYVRVIMAELSRIADHLIWLGTSALDLGAFSVFLYGFQQREKLYKIFENTTGARLTTSYTRVGGLLRDLYPDFENEVRSFIRDFPEKLKEIHTLLTKNRIWMDRTKDVGQISSEDAINYSYTGPCLRATGVDRDLRKIEPYSSYDEFDFDVPVGSNGDAYDRYLVRMEEMVQSCRIVVQALDNLPDGPINVESHKISLPSKQDAYGHIEGLIHHFKIIMDGHGIQPPVGEVYCATESPNGELGFYIVSDGSGTAYRVRVRPPSFFHFQAFDHLIRGGMFSDMVAVLGSLNVIAGELDR
;
A
#
# COMPACT_ATOMS: atom_id res chain seq x y z
N MET A 1 -15.87 -30.14 17.88
CA MET A 1 -15.52 -31.47 17.35
C MET A 1 -16.17 -31.64 15.99
N PRO A 2 -15.42 -31.66 14.87
CA PRO A 2 -16.01 -31.86 13.56
C PRO A 2 -16.41 -33.33 13.41
N LYS A 3 -17.64 -33.57 12.95
CA LYS A 3 -18.16 -34.91 12.67
C LYS A 3 -17.30 -35.57 11.60
N SER A 4 -16.78 -36.76 11.88
CA SER A 4 -16.12 -37.63 10.91
C SER A 4 -17.12 -37.99 9.81
N VAL A 5 -16.99 -37.36 8.65
CA VAL A 5 -17.74 -37.71 7.45
C VAL A 5 -17.24 -39.06 6.96
N ASP A 6 -18.16 -40.01 6.82
CA ASP A 6 -17.93 -41.38 6.40
C ASP A 6 -17.38 -41.39 4.96
N ARG A 7 -16.16 -41.92 4.76
CA ARG A 7 -15.36 -41.78 3.52
C ARG A 7 -15.68 -42.81 2.43
N SER A 8 -16.73 -43.62 2.58
CA SER A 8 -16.97 -44.76 1.68
C SER A 8 -17.75 -44.45 0.40
N THR A 9 -18.25 -43.21 0.21
CA THR A 9 -19.09 -42.83 -0.94
C THR A 9 -18.74 -41.48 -1.58
N THR A 10 -17.54 -40.93 -1.32
CA THR A 10 -17.09 -39.65 -1.90
C THR A 10 -16.27 -39.90 -3.17
N GLY A 11 -16.60 -39.20 -4.27
CA GLY A 11 -15.85 -39.27 -5.53
C GLY A 11 -14.39 -38.83 -5.35
N GLU A 12 -13.53 -39.19 -6.32
CA GLU A 12 -12.13 -38.76 -6.30
C GLU A 12 -12.04 -37.22 -6.34
N PRO A 13 -11.22 -36.58 -5.48
CA PRO A 13 -11.10 -35.13 -5.45
C PRO A 13 -10.56 -34.60 -6.78
N MET A 14 -11.23 -33.58 -7.33
CA MET A 14 -10.81 -32.94 -8.56
C MET A 14 -9.71 -31.93 -8.27
N THR A 15 -8.60 -32.01 -9.00
CA THR A 15 -7.56 -30.97 -8.93
C THR A 15 -7.79 -29.95 -10.06
N LEU A 16 -7.98 -28.67 -9.70
CA LEU A 16 -8.16 -27.57 -10.63
C LEU A 16 -7.05 -26.52 -10.46
N SER A 17 -6.37 -26.17 -11.55
CA SER A 17 -5.41 -25.05 -11.54
C SER A 17 -6.13 -23.76 -11.91
N PHE A 18 -6.27 -22.84 -10.96
CA PHE A 18 -6.77 -21.49 -11.18
C PHE A 18 -5.59 -20.56 -11.47
N GLY A 19 -5.56 -19.96 -12.67
CA GLY A 19 -4.41 -19.17 -13.16
C GLY A 19 -3.33 -20.01 -13.86
N PRO A 20 -2.19 -19.41 -14.29
CA PRO A 20 -1.69 -18.08 -13.90
C PRO A 20 -2.35 -16.90 -14.60
N GLN A 21 -3.12 -17.15 -15.66
CA GLN A 21 -3.85 -16.12 -16.40
C GLN A 21 -5.35 -16.31 -16.17
N HIS A 22 -5.94 -15.46 -15.33
CA HIS A 22 -7.38 -15.40 -15.11
C HIS A 22 -7.79 -13.95 -14.78
N PRO A 23 -8.96 -13.45 -15.22
CA PRO A 23 -9.37 -12.07 -14.93
C PRO A 23 -9.36 -11.73 -13.43
N ALA A 24 -9.88 -12.63 -12.59
CA ALA A 24 -9.98 -12.44 -11.14
C ALA A 24 -8.66 -12.56 -10.36
N THR A 25 -7.55 -12.98 -10.98
CA THR A 25 -6.24 -12.98 -10.31
C THR A 25 -5.55 -11.62 -10.38
N HIS A 26 -6.14 -10.64 -11.09
CA HIS A 26 -5.68 -9.25 -11.25
C HIS A 26 -4.15 -9.09 -11.27
N GLY A 27 -3.52 -9.96 -12.07
CA GLY A 27 -2.10 -10.25 -12.01
C GLY A 27 -1.85 -11.73 -12.30
N THR A 28 -0.61 -12.16 -12.09
CA THR A 28 -0.17 -13.54 -12.33
C THR A 28 -0.10 -14.32 -11.03
N LEU A 29 -1.21 -14.97 -10.66
CA LEU A 29 -1.28 -15.86 -9.49
C LEU A 29 -1.76 -17.23 -9.95
N ARG A 30 -1.15 -18.29 -9.42
CA ARG A 30 -1.62 -19.66 -9.64
C ARG A 30 -2.02 -20.28 -8.33
N VAL A 31 -3.27 -20.74 -8.22
CA VAL A 31 -3.77 -21.47 -7.07
C VAL A 31 -4.19 -22.86 -7.54
N VAL A 32 -3.57 -23.90 -7.01
CA VAL A 32 -3.98 -25.29 -7.26
C VAL A 32 -4.98 -25.67 -6.18
N LEU A 33 -6.21 -25.94 -6.60
CA LEU A 33 -7.33 -26.27 -5.74
C LEU A 33 -7.61 -27.77 -5.79
N GLU A 34 -7.85 -28.37 -4.62
CA GLU A 34 -8.43 -29.70 -4.48
C GLU A 34 -9.90 -29.51 -4.12
N LEU A 35 -10.81 -29.97 -4.98
CA LEU A 35 -12.25 -29.76 -4.89
C LEU A 35 -12.99 -31.08 -4.67
N ASP A 36 -14.04 -31.04 -3.85
CA ASP A 36 -15.09 -32.06 -3.77
C ASP A 36 -16.40 -31.45 -4.28
N GLY A 37 -16.71 -31.70 -5.55
CA GLY A 37 -17.77 -30.99 -6.27
C GLY A 37 -17.50 -29.48 -6.32
N GLU A 38 -18.33 -28.69 -5.64
CA GLU A 38 -18.20 -27.21 -5.56
C GLU A 38 -17.44 -26.74 -4.31
N THR A 39 -17.16 -27.64 -3.36
CA THR A 39 -16.54 -27.30 -2.07
C THR A 39 -15.02 -27.39 -2.16
N VAL A 40 -14.33 -26.37 -1.65
CA VAL A 40 -12.87 -26.35 -1.61
C VAL A 40 -12.35 -27.14 -0.40
N LEU A 41 -11.59 -28.21 -0.66
CA LEU A 41 -10.93 -28.99 0.40
C LEU A 41 -9.58 -28.38 0.80
N LYS A 42 -8.82 -27.88 -0.18
CA LYS A 42 -7.49 -27.33 0.01
C LYS A 42 -7.10 -26.41 -1.13
N ALA A 43 -6.37 -25.35 -0.81
CA ALA A 43 -5.78 -24.42 -1.75
C ALA A 43 -4.26 -24.40 -1.59
N THR A 44 -3.53 -24.60 -2.69
CA THR A 44 -2.07 -24.46 -2.71
C THR A 44 -1.70 -23.26 -3.59
N PRO A 45 -1.43 -22.07 -2.99
CA PRO A 45 -0.97 -20.92 -3.75
C PRO A 45 0.48 -21.11 -4.21
N HIS A 46 0.71 -20.96 -5.51
CA HIS A 46 2.04 -20.89 -6.12
C HIS A 46 2.41 -19.44 -6.40
N LEU A 47 3.50 -19.00 -5.77
CA LEU A 47 4.07 -17.66 -5.84
C LEU A 47 5.27 -17.59 -6.79
N GLY A 48 5.74 -16.38 -7.08
CA GLY A 48 7.01 -16.12 -7.78
C GLY A 48 6.89 -15.90 -9.29
N TYR A 49 5.68 -15.77 -9.83
CA TYR A 49 5.49 -15.47 -11.26
C TYR A 49 5.93 -14.04 -11.62
N LEU A 50 5.90 -13.12 -10.66
CA LEU A 50 6.37 -11.75 -10.81
C LEU A 50 7.58 -11.43 -9.91
N HIS A 51 8.33 -12.46 -9.50
CA HIS A 51 9.57 -12.26 -8.76
C HIS A 51 10.63 -11.65 -9.67
N THR A 52 11.05 -10.42 -9.38
CA THR A 52 12.06 -9.70 -10.17
C THR A 52 13.33 -9.40 -9.38
N GLY A 53 13.40 -9.88 -8.13
CA GLY A 53 14.57 -9.74 -7.28
C GLY A 53 14.70 -8.30 -6.75
N PHE A 54 13.60 -7.66 -6.36
CA PHE A 54 13.63 -6.29 -5.83
C PHE A 54 14.60 -6.15 -4.65
N GLU A 55 14.67 -7.13 -3.75
CA GLU A 55 15.61 -7.09 -2.62
C GLU A 55 17.07 -7.18 -3.08
N LYS A 56 17.34 -7.96 -4.14
CA LYS A 56 18.69 -8.09 -4.70
C LYS A 56 19.13 -6.84 -5.44
N LEU A 57 18.21 -6.17 -6.13
CA LEU A 57 18.46 -4.86 -6.75
C LEU A 57 18.81 -3.81 -5.69
N GLY A 58 18.20 -3.87 -4.50
CA GLY A 58 18.54 -2.99 -3.39
C GLY A 58 19.97 -3.14 -2.86
N GLU A 59 20.61 -4.30 -3.05
CA GLU A 59 22.01 -4.52 -2.67
C GLU A 59 23.01 -3.90 -3.67
N HIS A 60 22.55 -3.57 -4.88
CA HIS A 60 23.40 -3.05 -5.96
C HIS A 60 23.13 -1.59 -6.32
N LEU A 61 21.96 -1.06 -5.98
CA LEU A 61 21.54 0.30 -6.27
C LEU A 61 21.83 1.22 -5.08
N ASP A 62 22.16 2.48 -5.37
CA ASP A 62 22.29 3.51 -4.33
C ASP A 62 20.93 3.75 -3.65
N TYR A 63 20.96 4.31 -2.43
CA TYR A 63 19.75 4.56 -1.65
C TYR A 63 18.67 5.34 -2.40
N ASN A 64 19.04 6.36 -3.20
CA ASN A 64 18.08 7.12 -4.01
C ASN A 64 17.69 6.42 -5.31
N GLN A 65 18.57 5.60 -5.89
CA GLN A 65 18.25 4.80 -7.08
C GLN A 65 17.23 3.71 -6.73
N TYR A 66 17.32 3.10 -5.55
CA TYR A 66 16.40 2.07 -5.11
C TYR A 66 14.94 2.52 -5.00
N ILE A 67 14.68 3.83 -4.82
CA ILE A 67 13.32 4.39 -4.75
C ILE A 67 12.50 4.07 -6.01
N VAL A 68 13.14 3.96 -7.18
CA VAL A 68 12.43 3.61 -8.43
C VAL A 68 11.91 2.16 -8.42
N VAL A 69 12.46 1.32 -7.55
CA VAL A 69 12.06 -0.08 -7.34
C VAL A 69 10.91 -0.13 -6.34
N THR A 70 10.96 0.67 -5.27
CA THR A 70 9.87 0.73 -4.26
C THR A 70 8.56 1.23 -4.84
N ASP A 71 8.62 2.10 -5.85
CA ASP A 71 7.47 2.51 -6.67
C ASP A 71 6.72 1.33 -7.32
N ARG A 72 7.43 0.26 -7.66
CA ARG A 72 6.92 -0.86 -8.45
C ARG A 72 6.43 -2.03 -7.61
N MET A 73 6.67 -2.03 -6.30
CA MET A 73 6.20 -3.07 -5.38
C MET A 73 4.67 -3.05 -5.30
N ASN A 74 4.10 -2.05 -4.63
CA ASN A 74 2.71 -1.66 -4.81
C ASN A 74 2.63 -0.50 -5.81
N TYR A 75 2.33 -0.84 -7.07
CA TYR A 75 2.17 0.11 -8.18
C TYR A 75 0.85 0.92 -8.14
N LEU A 76 -0.05 0.65 -7.19
CA LEU A 76 -1.29 1.40 -6.98
C LEU A 76 -1.06 2.58 -6.03
N SER A 77 -0.20 2.41 -5.00
CA SER A 77 0.20 3.47 -4.05
C SER A 77 1.73 3.71 -3.97
N PRO A 78 2.38 4.12 -5.07
CA PRO A 78 3.83 4.28 -5.13
C PRO A 78 4.37 5.31 -4.12
N LEU A 79 3.65 6.43 -3.92
CA LEU A 79 4.07 7.48 -2.99
C LEU A 79 4.11 6.99 -1.53
N SER A 80 3.16 6.14 -1.14
CA SER A 80 3.14 5.52 0.20
C SER A 80 4.30 4.55 0.40
N ASN A 81 4.67 3.77 -0.62
CA ASN A 81 5.82 2.86 -0.54
C ASN A 81 7.14 3.61 -0.43
N ASN A 82 7.33 4.63 -1.27
CA ASN A 82 8.53 5.45 -1.24
C ASN A 82 8.65 6.17 0.09
N PHE A 83 7.54 6.59 0.66
CA PHE A 83 7.51 7.20 1.98
C PHE A 83 7.97 6.21 3.07
N GLY A 84 7.47 4.97 3.06
CA GLY A 84 7.93 3.93 3.99
C GLY A 84 9.42 3.64 3.89
N TYR A 85 9.96 3.57 2.67
CA TYR A 85 11.39 3.36 2.46
C TYR A 85 12.24 4.58 2.86
N ALA A 86 11.84 5.79 2.46
CA ALA A 86 12.57 7.01 2.82
C ALA A 86 12.64 7.21 4.33
N LEU A 87 11.54 6.93 5.05
CA LEU A 87 11.49 6.97 6.51
C LEU A 87 12.46 5.98 7.15
N ALA A 88 12.59 4.77 6.60
CA ALA A 88 13.54 3.77 7.08
C ALA A 88 14.99 4.26 6.96
N VAL A 89 15.35 4.81 5.78
CA VAL A 89 16.69 5.35 5.56
C VAL A 89 16.95 6.57 6.43
N GLU A 90 15.98 7.47 6.60
CA GLU A 90 16.11 8.66 7.46
C GLU A 90 16.32 8.30 8.92
N LYS A 91 15.63 7.26 9.42
CA LYS A 91 15.87 6.71 10.76
C LYS A 91 17.28 6.14 10.91
N LEU A 92 17.82 5.47 9.88
CA LEU A 92 19.20 4.99 9.89
C LEU A 92 20.21 6.15 10.03
N PHE A 93 19.92 7.30 9.43
CA PHE A 93 20.72 8.50 9.54
C PHE A 93 20.52 9.29 10.84
N GLY A 94 19.46 9.02 11.60
CA GLY A 94 19.07 9.81 12.76
C GLY A 94 18.65 11.24 12.39
N MET A 95 18.03 11.42 11.22
CA MET A 95 17.62 12.73 10.70
C MET A 95 16.12 12.95 10.82
N GLU A 96 15.74 14.18 11.12
CA GLU A 96 14.35 14.62 11.11
C GLU A 96 14.10 15.58 9.94
N LEU A 97 12.98 15.38 9.24
CA LEU A 97 12.58 16.28 8.16
C LEU A 97 11.97 17.58 8.70
N PRO A 98 12.08 18.70 7.97
CA PRO A 98 11.29 19.89 8.23
C PRO A 98 9.78 19.60 8.24
N LYS A 99 9.02 20.31 9.09
CA LYS A 99 7.57 20.11 9.25
C LYS A 99 6.80 20.17 7.92
N ARG A 100 7.14 21.11 7.03
CA ARG A 100 6.50 21.22 5.72
C ARG A 100 6.68 19.95 4.89
N GLY A 101 7.91 19.42 4.82
CA GLY A 101 8.20 18.17 4.12
C GLY A 101 7.43 16.98 4.68
N GLN A 102 7.24 16.93 6.00
CA GLN A 102 6.42 15.90 6.65
C GLN A 102 4.94 16.01 6.25
N TYR A 103 4.36 17.21 6.30
CA TYR A 103 2.97 17.46 5.92
C TYR A 103 2.69 17.11 4.46
N VAL A 104 3.58 17.52 3.55
CA VAL A 104 3.43 17.19 2.12
C VAL A 104 3.47 15.67 1.90
N ARG A 105 4.35 14.94 2.60
CA ARG A 105 4.37 13.47 2.54
C ARG A 105 3.08 12.84 3.05
N VAL A 106 2.52 13.34 4.17
CA VAL A 106 1.24 12.86 4.70
C VAL A 106 0.11 13.10 3.70
N ILE A 107 -0.01 14.30 3.13
CA ILE A 107 -1.03 14.61 2.11
C ILE A 107 -0.91 13.65 0.92
N MET A 108 0.29 13.46 0.39
CA MET A 108 0.53 12.58 -0.75
C MET A 108 0.26 11.10 -0.43
N ALA A 109 0.60 10.65 0.78
CA ALA A 109 0.35 9.28 1.25
C ALA A 109 -1.16 9.01 1.41
N GLU A 110 -1.93 9.94 1.97
CA GLU A 110 -3.38 9.78 2.15
C GLU A 110 -4.13 9.90 0.81
N LEU A 111 -3.72 10.79 -0.10
CA LEU A 111 -4.25 10.80 -1.47
C LEU A 111 -3.96 9.49 -2.21
N SER A 112 -2.79 8.90 -1.99
CA SER A 112 -2.43 7.59 -2.55
C SER A 112 -3.22 6.45 -1.91
N ARG A 113 -3.56 6.56 -0.61
CA ARG A 113 -4.45 5.62 0.08
C ARG A 113 -5.84 5.63 -0.53
N ILE A 114 -6.40 6.80 -0.80
CA ILE A 114 -7.69 6.93 -1.50
C ILE A 114 -7.60 6.29 -2.90
N ALA A 115 -6.52 6.58 -3.65
CA ALA A 115 -6.33 6.01 -4.99
C ALA A 115 -6.27 4.47 -4.98
N ASP A 116 -5.61 3.86 -4.00
CA ASP A 116 -5.47 2.42 -3.80
C ASP A 116 -6.81 1.76 -3.41
N HIS A 117 -7.54 2.33 -2.45
CA HIS A 117 -8.86 1.82 -2.07
C HIS A 117 -9.90 1.92 -3.19
N LEU A 118 -9.84 2.96 -4.04
CA LEU A 118 -10.75 3.11 -5.18
C LEU A 118 -10.56 2.01 -6.22
N ILE A 119 -9.31 1.69 -6.56
CA ILE A 119 -9.03 0.62 -7.52
C ILE A 119 -9.38 -0.74 -6.92
N TRP A 120 -9.00 -1.00 -5.67
CA TRP A 120 -9.36 -2.22 -4.95
C TRP A 120 -10.87 -2.44 -4.91
N LEU A 121 -11.63 -1.39 -4.59
CA LEU A 121 -13.09 -1.44 -4.57
C LEU A 121 -13.64 -1.71 -5.97
N GLY A 122 -13.10 -1.03 -6.98
CA GLY A 122 -13.52 -1.23 -8.36
C GLY A 122 -13.27 -2.65 -8.85
N THR A 123 -12.10 -3.23 -8.57
CA THR A 123 -11.71 -4.57 -9.00
C THR A 123 -12.46 -5.66 -8.23
N SER A 124 -12.57 -5.54 -6.90
CA SER A 124 -13.36 -6.48 -6.10
C SER A 124 -14.85 -6.47 -6.49
N ALA A 125 -15.40 -5.31 -6.82
CA ALA A 125 -16.75 -5.18 -7.36
C ALA A 125 -16.86 -5.82 -8.76
N LEU A 126 -15.88 -5.59 -9.64
CA LEU A 126 -15.82 -6.16 -10.99
C LEU A 126 -15.82 -7.70 -10.97
N ASP A 127 -15.00 -8.29 -10.10
CA ASP A 127 -14.87 -9.74 -9.93
C ASP A 127 -16.17 -10.41 -9.46
N LEU A 128 -16.99 -9.68 -8.72
CA LEU A 128 -18.32 -10.11 -8.28
C LEU A 128 -19.44 -9.72 -9.27
N GLY A 129 -19.09 -9.08 -10.40
CA GLY A 129 -19.98 -8.76 -11.51
C GLY A 129 -20.50 -7.32 -11.56
N ALA A 130 -20.14 -6.46 -10.60
CA ALA A 130 -20.59 -5.07 -10.53
C ALA A 130 -19.70 -4.11 -11.35
N PHE A 131 -19.84 -4.15 -12.68
CA PHE A 131 -19.01 -3.38 -13.62
C PHE A 131 -19.11 -1.84 -13.47
N SER A 132 -20.28 -1.31 -13.11
CA SER A 132 -20.47 0.16 -13.04
C SER A 132 -19.62 0.83 -11.95
N VAL A 133 -19.42 0.16 -10.81
CA VAL A 133 -18.63 0.69 -9.70
C VAL A 133 -17.17 0.86 -10.10
N PHE A 134 -16.64 -0.09 -10.88
CA PHE A 134 -15.29 -0.01 -11.44
C PHE A 134 -15.08 1.29 -12.24
N LEU A 135 -16.03 1.65 -13.12
CA LEU A 135 -15.93 2.88 -13.92
C LEU A 135 -15.98 4.15 -13.05
N TYR A 136 -16.83 4.17 -12.03
CA TYR A 136 -16.92 5.31 -11.10
C TYR A 136 -15.65 5.48 -10.27
N GLY A 137 -15.07 4.36 -9.80
CA GLY A 137 -13.78 4.35 -9.11
C GLY A 137 -12.65 4.88 -10.00
N PHE A 138 -12.57 4.42 -11.24
CA PHE A 138 -11.57 4.88 -12.21
C PHE A 138 -11.71 6.37 -12.53
N GLN A 139 -12.93 6.89 -12.66
CA GLN A 139 -13.14 8.30 -12.91
C GLN A 139 -12.57 9.18 -11.79
N GLN A 140 -12.78 8.80 -10.52
CA GLN A 140 -12.19 9.55 -9.40
C GLN A 140 -10.67 9.36 -9.32
N ARG A 141 -10.19 8.15 -9.58
CA ARG A 141 -8.75 7.86 -9.63
C ARG A 141 -8.02 8.68 -10.70
N GLU A 142 -8.65 8.92 -11.85
CA GLU A 142 -8.05 9.75 -12.91
C GLU A 142 -7.84 11.20 -12.47
N LYS A 143 -8.76 11.76 -11.66
CA LYS A 143 -8.58 13.09 -11.07
C LYS A 143 -7.37 13.13 -10.13
N LEU A 144 -7.18 12.09 -9.31
CA LEU A 144 -6.01 11.95 -8.45
C LEU A 144 -4.72 11.82 -9.25
N TYR A 145 -4.75 11.07 -10.36
CA TYR A 145 -3.59 10.95 -11.25
C TYR A 145 -3.20 12.26 -11.92
N LYS A 146 -4.16 13.13 -12.25
CA LYS A 146 -3.83 14.48 -12.72
C LYS A 146 -3.06 15.28 -11.66
N ILE A 147 -3.46 15.18 -10.39
CA ILE A 147 -2.76 15.84 -9.27
C ILE A 147 -1.34 15.26 -9.11
N PHE A 148 -1.18 13.93 -9.17
CA PHE A 148 0.13 13.28 -9.11
C PHE A 148 1.02 13.63 -10.30
N GLU A 149 0.45 13.71 -11.51
CA GLU A 149 1.17 14.09 -12.72
C GLU A 149 1.63 15.55 -12.66
N ASN A 150 0.76 16.48 -12.24
CA ASN A 150 1.12 17.89 -12.08
C ASN A 150 2.24 18.07 -11.04
N THR A 151 2.23 17.28 -9.96
CA THR A 151 3.27 17.36 -8.92
C THR A 151 4.58 16.70 -9.36
N THR A 152 4.52 15.48 -9.85
CA THR A 152 5.69 14.61 -10.02
C THR A 152 6.19 14.54 -11.46
N GLY A 153 5.34 14.87 -12.42
CA GLY A 153 5.58 14.71 -13.87
C GLY A 153 5.30 13.30 -14.38
N ALA A 154 4.84 12.37 -13.53
CA ALA A 154 4.50 11.00 -13.91
C ALA A 154 3.17 10.57 -13.27
N ARG A 155 2.46 9.66 -13.95
CA ARG A 155 1.12 9.21 -13.51
C ARG A 155 1.14 8.04 -12.54
N LEU A 156 2.08 7.10 -12.71
CA LEU A 156 2.20 5.87 -11.92
C LEU A 156 3.51 5.87 -11.14
N THR A 157 4.63 5.63 -11.81
CA THR A 157 5.95 5.59 -11.15
C THR A 157 6.44 7.02 -10.89
N THR A 158 6.17 7.53 -9.70
CA THR A 158 6.38 8.95 -9.38
C THR A 158 7.79 9.28 -8.92
N SER A 159 8.46 8.38 -8.18
CA SER A 159 9.80 8.60 -7.62
C SER A 159 9.98 9.99 -7.00
N TYR A 160 8.91 10.50 -6.38
CA TYR A 160 8.83 11.89 -5.92
C TYR A 160 9.51 12.07 -4.56
N THR A 161 9.29 11.14 -3.65
CA THR A 161 9.97 11.08 -2.37
C THR A 161 11.43 10.75 -2.59
N ARG A 162 12.33 11.45 -1.89
CA ARG A 162 13.76 11.18 -1.88
C ARG A 162 14.23 11.02 -0.44
N VAL A 163 15.38 10.37 -0.24
CA VAL A 163 15.98 10.31 1.09
C VAL A 163 16.31 11.74 1.53
N GLY A 164 15.78 12.16 2.68
CA GLY A 164 15.98 13.51 3.22
C GLY A 164 15.00 14.57 2.69
N GLY A 165 13.92 14.18 2.01
CA GLY A 165 12.92 15.14 1.53
C GLY A 165 12.07 14.69 0.35
N LEU A 166 11.83 15.62 -0.55
CA LEU A 166 11.07 15.50 -1.79
C LEU A 166 11.91 16.03 -2.95
N LEU A 167 11.61 15.57 -4.16
CA LEU A 167 12.34 15.99 -5.36
C LEU A 167 12.10 17.47 -5.71
N ARG A 168 10.88 17.96 -5.50
CA ARG A 168 10.45 19.34 -5.80
C ARG A 168 9.29 19.73 -4.89
N ASP A 169 9.06 21.02 -4.71
CA ASP A 169 7.90 21.51 -3.94
C ASP A 169 6.60 21.36 -4.75
N LEU A 170 5.47 21.58 -4.07
CA LEU A 170 4.14 21.59 -4.65
C LEU A 170 3.99 22.67 -5.73
N TYR A 171 3.11 22.43 -6.71
CA TYR A 171 2.79 23.43 -7.72
C TYR A 171 1.81 24.48 -7.17
N PRO A 172 1.81 25.73 -7.69
CA PRO A 172 1.03 26.83 -7.11
C PRO A 172 -0.47 26.57 -6.95
N ASP A 173 -1.09 25.81 -7.87
CA ASP A 173 -2.53 25.51 -7.84
C ASP A 173 -2.90 24.22 -7.09
N PHE A 174 -1.93 23.56 -6.44
CA PHE A 174 -2.14 22.25 -5.81
C PHE A 174 -3.24 22.27 -4.76
N GLU A 175 -3.21 23.25 -3.85
CA GLU A 175 -4.18 23.33 -2.76
C GLU A 175 -5.61 23.50 -3.28
N ASN A 176 -5.80 24.31 -4.32
CA ASN A 176 -7.11 24.53 -4.93
C ASN A 176 -7.65 23.28 -5.62
N GLU A 177 -6.80 22.56 -6.37
CA GLU A 177 -7.21 21.33 -7.05
C GLU A 177 -7.56 20.23 -6.03
N VAL A 178 -6.73 20.05 -4.98
CA VAL A 178 -6.99 19.05 -3.94
C VAL A 178 -8.25 19.39 -3.14
N ARG A 179 -8.46 20.66 -2.76
CA ARG A 179 -9.70 21.10 -2.09
C ARG A 179 -10.93 20.88 -2.97
N SER A 180 -10.81 21.10 -4.28
CA SER A 180 -11.90 20.84 -5.22
C SER A 180 -12.26 19.35 -5.28
N PHE A 181 -11.25 18.47 -5.33
CA PHE A 181 -11.44 17.03 -5.32
C PHE A 181 -12.10 16.57 -4.02
N ILE A 182 -11.60 17.01 -2.85
CA ILE A 182 -12.12 16.58 -1.55
C ILE A 182 -13.55 17.06 -1.30
N ARG A 183 -13.94 18.20 -1.86
CA ARG A 183 -15.33 18.67 -1.74
C ARG A 183 -16.30 17.77 -2.52
N ASP A 184 -15.90 17.31 -3.69
CA ASP A 184 -16.75 16.51 -4.58
C ASP A 184 -16.71 15.01 -4.23
N PHE A 185 -15.61 14.53 -3.66
CA PHE A 185 -15.35 13.10 -3.44
C PHE A 185 -16.34 12.40 -2.48
N PRO A 186 -16.72 12.96 -1.32
CA PRO A 186 -17.68 12.33 -0.41
C PRO A 186 -19.04 12.06 -1.03
N GLU A 187 -19.53 12.94 -1.91
CA GLU A 187 -20.79 12.73 -2.64
C GLU A 187 -20.67 11.52 -3.58
N LYS A 188 -19.55 11.43 -4.31
CA LYS A 188 -19.28 10.29 -5.20
C LYS A 188 -19.04 8.98 -4.45
N LEU A 189 -18.38 9.04 -3.30
CA LEU A 189 -18.23 7.88 -2.43
C LEU A 189 -19.59 7.41 -1.91
N LYS A 190 -20.49 8.34 -1.56
CA LYS A 190 -21.86 8.02 -1.14
C LYS A 190 -22.70 7.40 -2.26
N GLU A 191 -22.51 7.83 -3.51
CA GLU A 191 -23.12 7.18 -4.68
C GLU A 191 -22.68 5.71 -4.78
N ILE A 192 -21.37 5.44 -4.69
CA ILE A 192 -20.81 4.08 -4.72
C ILE A 192 -21.33 3.24 -3.53
N HIS A 193 -21.32 3.81 -2.34
CA HIS A 193 -21.84 3.18 -1.12
C HIS A 193 -23.33 2.82 -1.25
N THR A 194 -24.14 3.68 -1.88
CA THR A 194 -25.57 3.42 -2.09
C THR A 194 -25.81 2.24 -3.02
N LEU A 195 -24.92 2.03 -4.01
CA LEU A 195 -25.02 0.93 -4.97
C LEU A 195 -24.60 -0.43 -4.39
N LEU A 196 -23.65 -0.46 -3.46
CA LEU A 196 -23.09 -1.71 -2.92
C LEU A 196 -23.60 -2.06 -1.52
N THR A 197 -23.55 -1.13 -0.57
CA THR A 197 -23.72 -1.47 0.86
C THR A 197 -25.08 -2.08 1.18
N LYS A 198 -26.15 -1.56 0.58
CA LYS A 198 -27.54 -2.06 0.77
C LYS A 198 -27.95 -3.11 -0.26
N ASN A 199 -27.08 -3.43 -1.21
CA ASN A 199 -27.41 -4.39 -2.26
C ASN A 199 -27.39 -5.80 -1.71
N ARG A 200 -28.53 -6.50 -1.81
CA ARG A 200 -28.68 -7.86 -1.34
C ARG A 200 -27.69 -8.82 -1.98
N ILE A 201 -27.43 -8.70 -3.29
CA ILE A 201 -26.49 -9.57 -4.00
C ILE A 201 -25.07 -9.40 -3.45
N TRP A 202 -24.68 -8.16 -3.17
CA TRP A 202 -23.36 -7.86 -2.60
C TRP A 202 -23.23 -8.44 -1.19
N MET A 203 -24.24 -8.22 -0.33
CA MET A 203 -24.26 -8.77 1.03
C MET A 203 -24.23 -10.30 1.00
N ASP A 204 -25.06 -10.96 0.19
CA ASP A 204 -25.11 -12.42 0.09
C ASP A 204 -23.78 -13.03 -0.40
N ARG A 205 -22.95 -12.26 -1.12
CA ARG A 205 -21.64 -12.72 -1.66
C ARG A 205 -20.42 -12.35 -0.81
N THR A 206 -20.57 -11.47 0.17
CA THR A 206 -19.44 -10.94 0.96
C THR A 206 -19.60 -11.14 2.45
N LYS A 207 -20.84 -11.17 2.94
CA LYS A 207 -21.14 -11.44 4.34
C LYS A 207 -20.91 -12.92 4.62
N ASP A 208 -20.26 -13.21 5.74
CA ASP A 208 -19.91 -14.56 6.18
C ASP A 208 -18.95 -15.32 5.23
N VAL A 209 -18.33 -14.62 4.28
CA VAL A 209 -17.34 -15.19 3.35
C VAL A 209 -15.93 -14.85 3.79
N GLY A 210 -15.08 -15.88 3.90
CA GLY A 210 -13.68 -15.74 4.29
C GLY A 210 -13.49 -15.17 5.69
N GLN A 211 -14.32 -15.59 6.64
CA GLN A 211 -14.18 -15.17 8.04
C GLN A 211 -12.84 -15.64 8.61
N ILE A 212 -12.21 -14.79 9.42
CA ILE A 212 -11.01 -15.10 10.18
C ILE A 212 -11.17 -14.58 11.61
N SER A 213 -10.82 -15.40 12.58
CA SER A 213 -10.84 -14.99 13.98
C SER A 213 -9.73 -13.98 14.26
N SER A 214 -9.90 -13.15 15.29
CA SER A 214 -8.88 -12.19 15.71
C SER A 214 -7.57 -12.88 16.14
N GLU A 215 -7.67 -14.02 16.83
CA GLU A 215 -6.51 -14.82 17.25
C GLU A 215 -5.76 -15.40 16.05
N ASP A 216 -6.48 -15.96 15.07
CA ASP A 216 -5.87 -16.51 13.86
C ASP A 216 -5.26 -15.39 13.00
N ALA A 217 -5.93 -14.25 12.86
CA ALA A 217 -5.40 -13.10 12.15
C ALA A 217 -4.06 -12.63 12.74
N ILE A 218 -3.94 -12.59 14.07
CA ILE A 218 -2.69 -12.26 14.76
C ILE A 218 -1.63 -13.35 14.51
N ASN A 219 -1.99 -14.63 14.62
CA ASN A 219 -1.07 -15.75 14.37
C ASN A 219 -0.52 -15.77 12.93
N TYR A 220 -1.37 -15.44 11.95
CA TYR A 220 -0.97 -15.28 10.54
C TYR A 220 -0.31 -13.92 10.24
N SER A 221 -0.07 -13.08 11.26
CA SER A 221 0.56 -11.76 11.11
C SER A 221 -0.18 -10.81 10.15
N TYR A 222 -1.52 -10.89 10.11
CA TYR A 222 -2.34 -9.95 9.37
C TYR A 222 -2.16 -8.53 9.92
N THR A 223 -2.22 -7.55 9.01
CA THR A 223 -2.09 -6.12 9.35
C THR A 223 -3.04 -5.29 8.49
N GLY A 224 -3.23 -4.02 8.86
CA GLY A 224 -4.06 -3.07 8.13
C GLY A 224 -5.55 -3.38 8.13
N PRO A 225 -6.27 -3.04 7.04
CA PRO A 225 -7.72 -3.22 6.95
C PRO A 225 -8.16 -4.67 7.19
N CYS A 226 -7.36 -5.65 6.77
CA CYS A 226 -7.64 -7.07 6.98
C CYS A 226 -7.62 -7.47 8.47
N LEU A 227 -6.73 -6.87 9.27
CA LEU A 227 -6.69 -7.09 10.73
C LEU A 227 -7.83 -6.32 11.41
N ARG A 228 -8.02 -5.06 11.05
CA ARG A 228 -9.08 -4.19 11.62
C ARG A 228 -10.48 -4.75 11.42
N ALA A 229 -10.74 -5.44 10.32
CA ALA A 229 -12.02 -6.10 10.07
C ALA A 229 -12.39 -7.17 11.13
N THR A 230 -11.41 -7.73 11.83
CA THR A 230 -11.62 -8.78 12.86
C THR A 230 -11.93 -8.25 14.26
N GLY A 231 -11.97 -6.93 14.44
CA GLY A 231 -12.18 -6.31 15.76
C GLY A 231 -10.89 -5.86 16.48
N VAL A 232 -9.72 -6.09 15.88
CA VAL A 232 -8.43 -5.67 16.47
C VAL A 232 -8.11 -4.24 16.07
N ASP A 233 -8.15 -3.33 17.05
CA ASP A 233 -7.78 -1.93 16.87
C ASP A 233 -6.24 -1.76 16.86
N ARG A 234 -5.63 -1.93 15.68
CA ARG A 234 -4.20 -1.72 15.46
C ARG A 234 -3.98 -0.87 14.21
N ASP A 235 -3.52 0.36 14.39
CA ASP A 235 -3.07 1.26 13.33
C ASP A 235 -1.73 1.88 13.73
N LEU A 236 -0.71 1.71 12.89
CA LEU A 236 0.63 2.25 13.18
C LEU A 236 0.64 3.78 13.26
N ARG A 237 -0.25 4.47 12.55
CA ARG A 237 -0.34 5.94 12.57
C ARG A 237 -0.74 6.50 13.93
N LYS A 238 -1.43 5.71 14.77
CA LYS A 238 -1.81 6.08 16.15
C LYS A 238 -0.88 5.47 17.21
N ILE A 239 -0.41 4.24 17.01
CA ILE A 239 0.42 3.54 18.00
C ILE A 239 1.87 4.01 17.95
N GLU A 240 2.45 4.07 16.76
CA GLU A 240 3.83 4.50 16.50
C GLU A 240 3.81 5.61 15.44
N PRO A 241 3.31 6.80 15.82
CA PRO A 241 3.14 7.90 14.90
C PRO A 241 4.46 8.31 14.25
N TYR A 242 4.41 8.56 12.94
CA TYR A 242 5.53 9.03 12.14
C TYR A 242 5.16 10.31 11.41
N SER A 243 6.14 11.13 11.03
CA SER A 243 5.95 12.35 10.21
C SER A 243 4.75 13.24 10.58
N SER A 244 4.61 13.56 11.88
CA SER A 244 3.54 14.43 12.42
C SER A 244 2.11 13.88 12.30
N TYR A 245 1.90 12.57 12.13
CA TYR A 245 0.55 11.96 12.21
C TYR A 245 -0.17 12.23 13.55
N ASP A 246 0.58 12.55 14.61
CA ASP A 246 0.07 12.97 15.93
C ASP A 246 -0.71 14.27 15.93
N GLU A 247 -0.44 15.16 14.98
CA GLU A 247 -1.07 16.48 14.92
C GLU A 247 -2.47 16.41 14.25
N PHE A 248 -2.85 15.25 13.69
CA PHE A 248 -4.12 15.06 12.97
C PHE A 248 -5.14 14.24 13.76
N ASP A 249 -6.38 14.70 13.74
CA ASP A 249 -7.52 14.05 14.39
C ASP A 249 -8.32 13.20 13.39
N PHE A 250 -8.25 11.89 13.56
CA PHE A 250 -8.97 10.90 12.77
C PHE A 250 -9.31 9.66 13.60
N ASP A 251 -10.36 8.96 13.16
CA ASP A 251 -10.87 7.75 13.78
C ASP A 251 -10.39 6.52 13.00
N VAL A 252 -10.08 5.42 13.69
CA VAL A 252 -9.68 4.16 13.06
C VAL A 252 -10.90 3.26 12.97
N PRO A 253 -11.37 2.89 11.77
CA PRO A 253 -12.53 2.02 11.62
C PRO A 253 -12.19 0.57 11.94
N VAL A 254 -13.03 -0.07 12.74
CA VAL A 254 -12.86 -1.46 13.20
C VAL A 254 -14.11 -2.26 12.84
N GLY A 255 -13.92 -3.46 12.28
CA GLY A 255 -14.98 -4.41 11.97
C GLY A 255 -15.34 -5.30 13.16
N SER A 256 -16.23 -6.28 12.98
CA SER A 256 -16.68 -7.14 14.08
C SER A 256 -16.51 -8.63 13.80
N ASN A 257 -16.70 -9.06 12.56
CA ASN A 257 -16.82 -10.48 12.17
C ASN A 257 -15.61 -10.99 11.38
N GLY A 258 -14.77 -10.10 10.83
CA GLY A 258 -13.63 -10.49 10.01
C GLY A 258 -13.97 -11.02 8.62
N ASP A 259 -15.18 -10.79 8.12
CA ASP A 259 -15.62 -11.24 6.81
C ASP A 259 -15.14 -10.30 5.68
N ALA A 260 -15.44 -10.66 4.43
CA ALA A 260 -15.12 -9.82 3.27
C ALA A 260 -15.93 -8.50 3.28
N TYR A 261 -17.13 -8.49 3.87
CA TYR A 261 -17.98 -7.31 3.95
C TYR A 261 -17.46 -6.26 4.96
N ASP A 262 -17.01 -6.69 6.14
CA ASP A 262 -16.40 -5.81 7.13
C ASP A 262 -15.09 -5.20 6.61
N ARG A 263 -14.28 -5.99 5.88
CA ARG A 263 -13.10 -5.48 5.16
C ARG A 263 -13.45 -4.40 4.14
N TYR A 264 -14.62 -4.51 3.51
CA TYR A 264 -15.14 -3.49 2.61
C TYR A 264 -15.55 -2.22 3.35
N LEU A 265 -16.30 -2.34 4.44
CA LEU A 265 -16.74 -1.19 5.23
C LEU A 265 -15.56 -0.44 5.85
N VAL A 266 -14.57 -1.15 6.37
CA VAL A 266 -13.34 -0.56 6.94
C VAL A 266 -12.62 0.29 5.90
N ARG A 267 -12.40 -0.21 4.68
CA ARG A 267 -11.74 0.57 3.61
C ARG A 267 -12.58 1.75 3.11
N MET A 268 -13.91 1.61 3.11
CA MET A 268 -14.82 2.71 2.77
C MET A 268 -14.71 3.86 3.77
N GLU A 269 -14.69 3.53 5.06
CA GLU A 269 -14.55 4.53 6.13
C GLU A 269 -13.12 5.11 6.14
N GLU A 270 -12.09 4.31 5.88
CA GLU A 270 -10.71 4.79 5.74
C GLU A 270 -10.58 5.85 4.65
N MET A 271 -11.30 5.76 3.53
CA MET A 271 -11.30 6.82 2.51
C MET A 271 -11.89 8.14 3.05
N VAL A 272 -12.94 8.07 3.87
CA VAL A 272 -13.54 9.25 4.51
C VAL A 272 -12.55 9.88 5.51
N GLN A 273 -11.91 9.05 6.33
CA GLN A 273 -10.92 9.51 7.31
C GLN A 273 -9.67 10.08 6.62
N SER A 274 -9.25 9.49 5.49
CA SER A 274 -8.16 10.03 4.67
C SER A 274 -8.50 11.43 4.16
N CYS A 275 -9.73 11.66 3.68
CA CYS A 275 -10.18 13.01 3.29
C CYS A 275 -10.13 13.99 4.48
N ARG A 276 -10.52 13.57 5.68
CA ARG A 276 -10.46 14.39 6.90
C ARG A 276 -9.02 14.77 7.25
N ILE A 277 -8.08 13.84 7.15
CA ILE A 277 -6.64 14.10 7.38
C ILE A 277 -6.12 15.11 6.35
N VAL A 278 -6.43 14.93 5.06
CA VAL A 278 -5.93 15.84 4.01
C VAL A 278 -6.47 17.26 4.20
N VAL A 279 -7.74 17.44 4.60
CA VAL A 279 -8.28 18.78 4.91
C VAL A 279 -7.50 19.44 6.05
N GLN A 280 -7.27 18.73 7.15
CA GLN A 280 -6.51 19.25 8.29
C GLN A 280 -5.07 19.58 7.92
N ALA A 281 -4.42 18.73 7.12
CA ALA A 281 -3.06 18.96 6.66
C ALA A 281 -2.94 20.16 5.71
N LEU A 282 -3.96 20.42 4.88
CA LEU A 282 -4.01 21.61 4.02
C LEU A 282 -4.30 22.90 4.80
N ASP A 283 -5.11 22.84 5.85
CA ASP A 283 -5.41 24.03 6.68
C ASP A 283 -4.23 24.42 7.59
N ASN A 284 -3.41 23.45 8.00
CA ASN A 284 -2.26 23.64 8.89
C ASN A 284 -0.90 23.59 8.18
N LEU A 285 -0.86 23.70 6.85
CA LEU A 285 0.38 23.55 6.08
C LEU A 285 1.39 24.66 6.45
N PRO A 286 2.55 24.32 7.04
CA PRO A 286 3.54 25.34 7.41
C PRO A 286 4.34 25.80 6.20
N ASP A 287 4.72 27.08 6.21
CA ASP A 287 5.74 27.61 5.30
C ASP A 287 7.14 27.16 5.72
N GLY A 288 8.02 26.90 4.75
CA GLY A 288 9.40 26.51 5.03
C GLY A 288 10.05 25.63 3.96
N PRO A 289 11.28 25.14 4.20
CA PRO A 289 11.92 24.20 3.30
C PRO A 289 11.27 22.81 3.38
N ILE A 290 11.23 22.11 2.25
CA ILE A 290 10.72 20.72 2.15
C ILE A 290 11.80 19.66 2.43
N ASN A 291 13.07 20.02 2.25
CA ASN A 291 14.22 19.12 2.30
C ASN A 291 15.10 19.47 3.49
N VAL A 292 15.80 18.47 4.03
CA VAL A 292 16.82 18.68 5.05
C VAL A 292 17.96 19.53 4.46
N GLU A 293 18.39 20.55 5.19
CA GLU A 293 19.55 21.38 4.82
C GLU A 293 20.85 20.60 5.08
N SER A 294 21.19 19.67 4.19
CA SER A 294 22.43 18.91 4.25
C SER A 294 23.06 18.74 2.88
N HIS A 295 24.21 19.38 2.69
CA HIS A 295 24.98 19.34 1.44
C HIS A 295 25.53 17.95 1.05
N LYS A 296 25.32 16.92 1.88
CA LYS A 296 25.70 15.52 1.61
C LYS A 296 24.54 14.66 1.11
N ILE A 297 23.29 15.12 1.26
CA ILE A 297 22.09 14.29 1.08
C ILE A 297 21.13 14.95 0.11
N SER A 298 20.80 16.23 0.34
CA SER A 298 19.94 17.00 -0.53
C SER A 298 20.75 17.59 -1.69
N LEU A 299 20.23 17.46 -2.91
CA LEU A 299 20.79 18.15 -4.06
C LEU A 299 20.65 19.67 -3.89
N PRO A 300 21.68 20.46 -4.24
CA PRO A 300 21.61 21.92 -4.21
C PRO A 300 20.63 22.43 -5.27
N SER A 301 20.14 23.66 -5.08
CA SER A 301 19.29 24.30 -6.09
C SER A 301 20.05 24.44 -7.42
N LYS A 302 19.34 24.44 -8.56
CA LYS A 302 19.99 24.62 -9.87
C LYS A 302 20.68 25.97 -9.99
N GLN A 303 20.17 27.00 -9.33
CA GLN A 303 20.79 28.33 -9.32
C GLN A 303 22.14 28.28 -8.60
N ASP A 304 22.22 27.59 -7.45
CA ASP A 304 23.47 27.43 -6.70
C ASP A 304 24.48 26.53 -7.43
N ALA A 305 24.00 25.46 -8.06
CA ALA A 305 24.85 24.53 -8.81
C ALA A 305 25.52 25.19 -10.03
N TYR A 306 24.88 26.19 -10.65
CA TYR A 306 25.46 26.93 -11.78
C TYR A 306 26.18 28.20 -11.36
N GLY A 307 25.78 28.84 -10.25
CA GLY A 307 26.33 30.10 -9.77
C GLY A 307 27.56 29.96 -8.86
N HIS A 308 27.67 28.87 -8.12
CA HIS A 308 28.70 28.68 -7.10
C HIS A 308 29.46 27.37 -7.30
N ILE A 309 30.80 27.42 -7.17
CA ILE A 309 31.65 26.24 -7.30
C ILE A 309 31.35 25.18 -6.23
N GLU A 310 30.99 25.62 -5.03
CA GLU A 310 30.62 24.74 -3.91
C GLU A 310 29.35 23.96 -4.22
N GLY A 311 28.33 24.63 -4.77
CA GLY A 311 27.10 23.99 -5.23
C GLY A 311 27.39 22.91 -6.28
N LEU A 312 28.26 23.18 -7.25
CA LEU A 312 28.66 22.20 -8.26
C LEU A 312 29.42 21.01 -7.64
N ILE A 313 30.33 21.25 -6.70
CA ILE A 313 31.08 20.19 -6.00
C ILE A 313 30.12 19.29 -5.23
N HIS A 314 29.15 19.86 -4.52
CA HIS A 314 28.15 19.09 -3.78
C HIS A 314 27.26 18.26 -4.70
N HIS A 315 26.78 18.87 -5.79
CA HIS A 315 25.99 18.16 -6.80
C HIS A 315 26.77 16.98 -7.40
N PHE A 316 28.03 17.19 -7.77
CA PHE A 316 28.88 16.15 -8.33
C PHE A 316 29.15 15.02 -7.33
N LYS A 317 29.47 15.34 -6.07
CA LYS A 317 29.75 14.33 -5.04
C LYS A 317 28.53 13.47 -4.72
N ILE A 318 27.33 14.04 -4.68
CA ILE A 318 26.10 13.29 -4.39
C ILE A 318 25.79 12.27 -5.48
N ILE A 319 26.06 12.60 -6.75
CA ILE A 319 25.76 11.75 -7.90
C ILE A 319 26.89 10.77 -8.20
N MET A 320 28.13 11.12 -7.88
CA MET A 320 29.29 10.28 -8.13
C MET A 320 29.29 9.04 -7.24
N ASP A 321 29.43 7.88 -7.87
CA ASP A 321 29.56 6.58 -7.21
C ASP A 321 30.61 6.62 -6.10
N GLY A 322 30.25 6.08 -4.92
CA GLY A 322 31.13 5.98 -3.76
C GLY A 322 31.28 7.25 -2.93
N HIS A 323 30.70 8.38 -3.34
CA HIS A 323 30.70 9.65 -2.58
C HIS A 323 29.31 10.19 -2.26
N GLY A 324 28.25 9.47 -2.66
CA GLY A 324 26.86 9.80 -2.39
C GLY A 324 26.43 9.59 -0.93
N ILE A 325 25.17 9.22 -0.75
CA ILE A 325 24.54 9.03 0.56
C ILE A 325 25.19 7.83 1.27
N GLN A 326 26.02 8.09 2.28
CA GLN A 326 26.70 7.08 3.09
C GLN A 326 26.11 7.06 4.51
N PRO A 327 25.25 6.09 4.86
CA PRO A 327 24.70 5.97 6.20
C PRO A 327 25.74 5.47 7.19
N PRO A 328 25.51 5.65 8.50
CA PRO A 328 26.31 4.95 9.51
C PRO A 328 26.15 3.43 9.38
N VAL A 329 27.16 2.69 9.83
CA VAL A 329 27.06 1.23 9.96
C VAL A 329 25.99 0.90 10.99
N GLY A 330 25.00 0.10 10.61
CA GLY A 330 23.88 -0.22 11.47
C GLY A 330 22.76 -0.96 10.76
N GLU A 331 21.76 -1.33 11.54
CA GLU A 331 20.52 -1.96 11.07
C GLU A 331 19.32 -1.15 11.55
N VAL A 332 18.28 -1.08 10.73
CA VAL A 332 17.03 -0.41 11.09
C VAL A 332 15.86 -1.22 10.54
N TYR A 333 14.81 -1.36 11.35
CA TYR A 333 13.49 -1.75 10.89
C TYR A 333 12.56 -0.56 11.05
N CYS A 334 11.89 -0.18 9.97
CA CYS A 334 10.84 0.83 10.04
C CYS A 334 9.60 0.33 9.30
N ALA A 335 8.47 0.44 9.98
CA ALA A 335 7.16 0.12 9.47
C ALA A 335 6.35 1.40 9.22
N THR A 336 5.51 1.37 8.19
CA THR A 336 4.51 2.39 7.90
C THR A 336 3.19 1.73 7.57
N GLU A 337 2.09 2.42 7.87
CA GLU A 337 0.75 1.97 7.51
C GLU A 337 0.48 2.31 6.04
N SER A 338 0.78 1.39 5.13
CA SER A 338 0.36 1.48 3.73
C SER A 338 -1.15 1.23 3.61
N PRO A 339 -1.77 1.47 2.43
CA PRO A 339 -3.19 1.18 2.22
C PRO A 339 -3.54 -0.30 2.43
N ASN A 340 -2.58 -1.20 2.19
CA ASN A 340 -2.76 -2.63 2.41
C ASN A 340 -2.44 -3.06 3.85
N GLY A 341 -1.69 -2.26 4.60
CA GLY A 341 -1.36 -2.53 5.99
C GLY A 341 0.10 -2.21 6.30
N GLU A 342 0.70 -2.95 7.22
CA GLU A 342 2.05 -2.66 7.68
C GLU A 342 3.09 -3.02 6.60
N LEU A 343 3.61 -1.99 5.93
CA LEU A 343 4.75 -2.08 5.01
C LEU A 343 6.03 -1.75 5.78
N GLY A 344 6.87 -2.77 5.96
CA GLY A 344 8.13 -2.66 6.68
C GLY A 344 9.35 -2.76 5.78
N PHE A 345 10.38 -1.96 6.08
CA PHE A 345 11.70 -2.09 5.47
C PHE A 345 12.72 -2.37 6.58
N TYR A 346 13.43 -3.49 6.44
CA TYR A 346 14.62 -3.82 7.23
C TYR A 346 15.85 -3.58 6.38
N ILE A 347 16.67 -2.61 6.77
CA ILE A 347 17.85 -2.17 6.03
C ILE A 347 19.08 -2.38 6.90
N VAL A 348 20.09 -3.05 6.34
CA VAL A 348 21.42 -3.21 6.93
C VAL A 348 22.41 -2.40 6.10
N SER A 349 23.16 -1.52 6.73
CA SER A 349 24.21 -0.72 6.11
C SER A 349 25.58 -1.08 6.68
N ASP A 350 26.54 -1.27 5.79
CA ASP A 350 27.97 -1.46 6.07
C ASP A 350 28.75 -0.13 5.99
N GLY A 351 28.06 1.00 5.86
CA GLY A 351 28.66 2.32 5.70
C GLY A 351 28.99 2.69 4.25
N SER A 352 28.67 1.83 3.28
CA SER A 352 28.82 2.12 1.85
C SER A 352 27.65 2.94 1.30
N GLY A 353 27.76 3.40 0.05
CA GLY A 353 26.69 4.12 -0.66
C GLY A 353 25.50 3.25 -1.07
N THR A 354 25.64 1.93 -0.91
CA THR A 354 24.65 0.91 -1.21
C THR A 354 24.22 0.22 0.08
N ALA A 355 23.01 -0.33 0.13
CA ALA A 355 22.60 -1.13 1.28
C ALA A 355 23.26 -2.51 1.23
N TYR A 356 23.80 -2.98 2.35
CA TYR A 356 24.32 -4.35 2.45
C TYR A 356 23.20 -5.38 2.28
N ARG A 357 22.04 -5.08 2.89
CA ARG A 357 20.81 -5.87 2.72
C ARG A 357 19.60 -4.97 2.84
N VAL A 358 18.64 -5.14 1.94
CA VAL A 358 17.28 -4.62 2.09
C VAL A 358 16.31 -5.79 2.09
N ARG A 359 15.52 -5.92 3.15
CA ARG A 359 14.45 -6.90 3.28
C ARG A 359 13.13 -6.16 3.43
N VAL A 360 12.16 -6.49 2.59
CA VAL A 360 10.83 -5.87 2.64
C VAL A 360 9.89 -6.83 3.37
N ARG A 361 9.09 -6.29 4.29
CA ARG A 361 7.94 -6.95 4.92
C ARG A 361 6.67 -6.41 4.26
N PRO A 362 6.17 -7.06 3.19
CA PRO A 362 4.96 -6.63 2.50
C PRO A 362 3.69 -7.16 3.19
N PRO A 363 2.62 -6.35 3.33
CA PRO A 363 1.32 -6.82 3.82
C PRO A 363 0.71 -7.93 2.94
N SER A 364 0.77 -7.79 1.61
CA SER A 364 0.17 -8.74 0.65
C SER A 364 0.63 -10.20 0.85
N PHE A 365 1.89 -10.42 1.25
CA PHE A 365 2.42 -11.78 1.48
C PHE A 365 1.79 -12.46 2.68
N PHE A 366 1.67 -11.76 3.80
CA PHE A 366 1.06 -12.32 5.02
C PHE A 366 -0.44 -12.54 4.83
N HIS A 367 -1.11 -11.61 4.13
CA HIS A 367 -2.51 -11.76 3.76
C HIS A 367 -2.74 -13.03 2.92
N PHE A 368 -1.93 -13.24 1.89
CA PHE A 368 -2.10 -14.38 1.00
C PHE A 368 -1.64 -15.72 1.61
N GLN A 369 -0.76 -15.69 2.62
CA GLN A 369 -0.36 -16.91 3.35
C GLN A 369 -1.55 -17.63 4.00
N ALA A 370 -2.55 -16.88 4.51
CA ALA A 370 -3.73 -17.50 5.12
C ALA A 370 -4.84 -17.80 4.10
N PHE A 371 -4.61 -17.62 2.79
CA PHE A 371 -5.63 -17.80 1.76
C PHE A 371 -6.29 -19.19 1.78
N ASP A 372 -5.49 -20.24 1.97
CA ASP A 372 -5.98 -21.61 2.11
C ASP A 372 -6.90 -21.77 3.34
N HIS A 373 -6.54 -21.16 4.48
CA HIS A 373 -7.37 -21.18 5.67
C HIS A 373 -8.73 -20.48 5.45
N LEU A 374 -8.74 -19.37 4.70
CA LEU A 374 -9.94 -18.58 4.44
C LEU A 374 -10.95 -19.25 3.51
N ILE A 375 -10.49 -20.08 2.56
CA ILE A 375 -11.37 -20.65 1.52
C ILE A 375 -11.78 -22.10 1.80
N ARG A 376 -11.11 -22.79 2.73
CA ARG A 376 -11.41 -24.18 3.10
C ARG A 376 -12.86 -24.33 3.57
N GLY A 377 -13.58 -25.26 2.96
CA GLY A 377 -14.99 -25.52 3.25
C GLY A 377 -15.97 -24.52 2.60
N GLY A 378 -15.47 -23.48 1.93
CA GLY A 378 -16.28 -22.56 1.13
C GLY A 378 -16.52 -23.08 -0.29
N MET A 379 -17.37 -22.38 -1.05
CA MET A 379 -17.61 -22.69 -2.45
C MET A 379 -16.50 -22.11 -3.34
N PHE A 380 -16.29 -22.71 -4.51
CA PHE A 380 -15.34 -22.20 -5.51
C PHE A 380 -15.61 -20.73 -5.89
N SER A 381 -16.88 -20.30 -5.94
CA SER A 381 -17.27 -18.91 -6.22
C SER A 381 -16.85 -17.92 -5.13
N ASP A 382 -16.70 -18.38 -3.90
CA ASP A 382 -16.38 -17.55 -2.74
C ASP A 382 -14.89 -17.23 -2.69
N MET A 383 -14.07 -18.10 -3.26
CA MET A 383 -12.64 -17.87 -3.45
C MET A 383 -12.37 -16.52 -4.14
N VAL A 384 -13.15 -16.17 -5.16
CA VAL A 384 -13.01 -14.91 -5.90
C VAL A 384 -13.33 -13.71 -5.00
N ALA A 385 -14.38 -13.82 -4.16
CA ALA A 385 -14.73 -12.78 -3.19
C ALA A 385 -13.62 -12.59 -2.15
N VAL A 386 -13.07 -13.70 -1.62
CA VAL A 386 -11.97 -13.69 -0.65
C VAL A 386 -10.72 -13.07 -1.26
N LEU A 387 -10.33 -13.49 -2.48
CA LEU A 387 -9.16 -12.97 -3.17
C LEU A 387 -9.30 -11.46 -3.41
N GLY A 388 -10.45 -11.02 -3.92
CA GLY A 388 -10.76 -9.62 -4.10
C GLY A 388 -10.72 -8.83 -2.79
N SER A 389 -11.20 -9.40 -1.67
CA SER A 389 -11.23 -8.73 -0.36
C SER A 389 -9.85 -8.46 0.26
N LEU A 390 -8.83 -9.26 -0.08
CA LEU A 390 -7.49 -9.15 0.52
C LEU A 390 -6.64 -8.03 -0.10
N ASN A 391 -6.97 -7.55 -1.30
CA ASN A 391 -6.16 -6.59 -2.08
C ASN A 391 -4.72 -7.09 -2.35
N VAL A 392 -4.58 -8.29 -2.90
CA VAL A 392 -3.26 -8.88 -3.16
C VAL A 392 -2.64 -8.25 -4.40
N ILE A 393 -1.47 -7.64 -4.23
CA ILE A 393 -0.71 -7.05 -5.33
C ILE A 393 0.50 -7.93 -5.63
N ALA A 394 0.56 -8.48 -6.84
CA ALA A 394 1.57 -9.47 -7.21
C ALA A 394 3.01 -8.96 -7.06
N GLY A 395 3.28 -7.68 -7.36
CA GLY A 395 4.62 -7.09 -7.23
C GLY A 395 5.09 -7.02 -5.78
N GLU A 396 4.19 -6.65 -4.87
CA GLU A 396 4.44 -6.59 -3.43
C GLU A 396 4.55 -7.99 -2.81
N LEU A 397 3.79 -8.96 -3.34
CA LEU A 397 3.79 -10.36 -2.91
C LEU A 397 5.13 -11.06 -3.21
N ASP A 398 5.60 -10.95 -4.46
CA ASP A 398 6.71 -11.76 -4.99
C ASP A 398 8.11 -11.13 -4.82
N ARG A 399 8.22 -9.80 -4.69
CA ARG A 399 9.47 -9.02 -4.46
C ARG A 399 10.66 -9.40 -5.36
#